data_AF-A0A2S8ZKP7-F1
#
_entry.id   AF-A0A2S8ZKP7-F1
#
_cell.length_a   1.000
_cell.length_b   1.000
_cell.length_c   1.000
_cell.angle_alpha   90.00
_cell.angle_beta   90.00
_cell.angle_gamma   90.00
#
_symmetry.space_group_name_H-M   'P 1'
#
loop_
_entity.id
_entity.type
_entity.pdbx_description
1 polymer ?
#
loop_
_entity_poly.entity_id
_entity_poly.type
_entity_poly.pdbx_seq_one_letter_code
_entity_poly.pdbx_strand_id
1 'polypeptide(L)' 'MPAEVTAPSNPVTWAQIFEAWKDVEADFQEVYGIDLEARIRTCSWRWFAIRCIGLLSTDTRLNRRYAPEPTT' A
#
# COMPACT_ATOMS: atom_id res chain seq x y z
N MET A 1 12.62 9.85 4.32
CA MET A 1 11.71 8.81 3.79
C MET A 1 12.57 7.58 3.55
N PRO A 2 12.25 6.40 4.12
CA PRO A 2 12.97 5.17 3.73
C PRO A 2 12.71 4.91 2.24
N ALA A 3 13.71 4.50 1.47
CA ALA A 3 13.59 4.34 0.02
C ALA A 3 12.74 3.12 -0.39
N GLU A 4 12.60 2.13 0.50
CA GLU A 4 12.04 0.81 0.19
C GLU A 4 11.02 0.36 1.25
N VAL A 5 10.03 -0.41 0.80
CA VAL A 5 8.97 -1.04 1.60
C VAL A 5 8.88 -2.50 1.16
N THR A 6 9.11 -3.48 2.05
CA THR A 6 9.29 -4.88 1.62
C THR A 6 8.23 -5.86 2.14
N ALA A 7 7.70 -6.67 1.19
CA ALA A 7 7.25 -8.06 1.26
C ALA A 7 7.60 -8.73 -0.11
N PRO A 8 7.69 -10.08 -0.24
CA PRO A 8 8.79 -10.74 -0.96
C PRO A 8 8.63 -10.87 -2.49
N SER A 9 9.80 -10.97 -3.16
CA SER A 9 10.14 -11.20 -4.58
C SER A 9 10.46 -9.97 -5.45
N ASN A 10 9.93 -8.77 -5.16
CA ASN A 10 10.40 -7.51 -5.75
C ASN A 10 10.17 -6.35 -4.75
N PRO A 11 11.20 -5.58 -4.35
CA PRO A 11 11.00 -4.49 -3.39
C PRO A 11 10.09 -3.41 -3.99
N VAL A 12 9.01 -3.06 -3.29
CA VAL A 12 8.07 -2.01 -3.69
C VAL A 12 8.58 -0.67 -3.17
N THR A 13 8.72 0.30 -4.07
CA THR A 13 9.15 1.66 -3.72
C THR A 13 7.94 2.54 -3.36
N TRP A 14 8.17 3.61 -2.58
CA TRP A 14 7.11 4.58 -2.30
C TRP A 14 6.59 5.29 -3.55
N ALA A 15 7.45 5.51 -4.55
CA ALA A 15 7.03 6.10 -5.82
C ALA A 15 5.96 5.23 -6.50
N GLN A 16 6.18 3.91 -6.55
CA GLN A 16 5.18 2.96 -7.06
C GLN A 16 3.89 2.99 -6.24
N ILE A 17 3.98 3.01 -4.90
CA ILE A 17 2.78 3.11 -4.03
C ILE A 17 1.98 4.38 -4.34
N PHE A 18 2.65 5.51 -4.55
CA PHE A 18 1.98 6.77 -4.90
C PHE A 18 1.42 6.79 -6.33
N GLU A 19 2.06 6.12 -7.29
CA GLU A 19 1.51 5.94 -8.64
C GLU A 19 0.22 5.09 -8.60
N ALA A 20 0.13 4.13 -7.68
CA ALA A 20 -1.04 3.29 -7.45
C ALA A 20 -2.03 3.89 -6.42
N TRP A 21 -2.12 5.22 -6.31
CA TRP A 21 -2.94 5.88 -5.28
C TRP A 21 -4.39 5.37 -5.19
N LYS A 22 -5.03 5.11 -6.34
CA LYS A 22 -6.40 4.58 -6.39
C LYS A 22 -6.53 3.21 -5.71
N ASP A 23 -5.53 2.34 -5.89
CA ASP A 23 -5.49 1.02 -5.27
C ASP A 23 -5.30 1.17 -3.75
N VAL A 24 -4.43 2.10 -3.33
CA VAL A 24 -4.24 2.45 -1.92
C VAL A 24 -5.53 2.95 -1.28
N GLU A 25 -6.23 3.92 -1.88
CA GLU A 25 -7.48 4.46 -1.33
C GLU A 25 -8.56 3.39 -1.19
N ALA A 26 -8.76 2.58 -2.23
CA ALA A 26 -9.74 1.50 -2.22
C ALA A 26 -9.41 0.45 -1.14
N ASP A 27 -8.15 0.05 -1.04
CA ASP A 27 -7.71 -0.95 -0.07
C ASP A 27 -7.75 -0.41 1.36
N PHE A 28 -7.55 0.90 1.58
CA PHE A 28 -7.75 1.51 2.91
C PHE A 28 -9.20 1.42 3.37
N GLN A 29 -10.14 1.70 2.47
CA GLN A 29 -11.57 1.59 2.76
C GLN A 29 -11.99 0.13 2.97
N GLU A 30 -11.51 -0.79 2.14
CA GLU A 30 -11.89 -2.20 2.19
C GLU A 30 -11.29 -2.94 3.41
N VAL A 31 -9.99 -2.78 3.65
CA VAL A 31 -9.26 -3.55 4.68
C VAL A 31 -9.42 -2.93 6.07
N TYR A 32 -9.43 -1.59 6.16
CA TYR A 32 -9.44 -0.90 7.45
C TYR A 32 -10.73 -0.14 7.73
N GLY A 33 -11.65 0.00 6.77
CA GLY A 33 -12.85 0.82 6.92
C GLY A 33 -12.54 2.32 7.04
N ILE A 34 -11.43 2.77 6.44
CA ILE A 34 -10.94 4.15 6.57
C ILE A 34 -11.04 4.88 5.24
N ASP A 35 -11.75 6.01 5.24
CA ASP A 35 -11.65 7.03 4.19
C ASP A 35 -10.28 7.70 4.26
N LEU A 36 -9.40 7.34 3.32
CA LEU A 36 -8.03 7.85 3.27
C LEU A 36 -7.97 9.33 2.92
N GLU A 37 -8.85 9.84 2.05
CA GLU A 37 -8.84 11.26 1.65
C GLU A 37 -9.16 12.17 2.86
N ALA A 38 -10.10 11.75 3.70
CA ALA A 38 -10.38 12.42 4.97
C ALA A 38 -9.24 12.27 5.97
N ARG A 39 -8.62 11.08 6.03
CA ARG A 39 -7.64 10.75 7.08
C ARG A 39 -6.24 11.28 6.80
N ILE A 40 -5.81 11.32 5.54
CA ILE A 40 -4.42 11.63 5.15
C ILE A 40 -3.97 13.00 5.66
N ARG A 41 -4.90 13.97 5.73
CA ARG A 41 -4.65 15.35 6.18
C ARG A 41 -4.34 15.47 7.68
N THR A 42 -4.69 14.47 8.48
CA THR A 42 -4.59 14.51 9.95
C THR A 42 -3.71 13.42 10.53
N CYS A 43 -3.25 12.47 9.70
CA CYS A 43 -2.41 11.37 10.14
C CYS A 43 -0.92 11.70 9.98
N SER A 44 -0.09 11.09 10.82
CA SER A 44 1.37 11.16 10.64
C SER A 44 1.82 10.29 9.46
N TRP A 45 2.96 10.63 8.85
CA TRP A 45 3.60 9.79 7.83
C TRP A 45 3.78 8.34 8.28
N ARG A 46 4.26 8.12 9.52
CA ARG A 46 4.45 6.78 10.09
C ARG A 46 3.14 5.98 10.14
N TRP A 47 2.01 6.64 10.45
CA TRP A 47 0.70 6.01 10.51
C TRP A 47 0.25 5.49 9.14
N PHE A 48 0.47 6.30 8.10
CA PHE A 48 0.20 5.95 6.71
C PHE A 48 1.12 4.80 6.26
N ALA A 49 2.43 4.95 6.50
CA ALA A 49 3.43 4.01 6.04
C ALA A 49 3.22 2.59 6.57
N ILE A 50 2.91 2.44 7.87
CA ILE A 50 2.64 1.13 8.49
C ILE A 50 1.44 0.43 7.83
N ARG A 51 0.41 1.19 7.43
CA ARG A 51 -0.78 0.63 6.78
C ARG A 51 -0.51 0.20 5.35
N CYS A 52 0.26 0.97 4.59
CA CYS A 52 0.71 0.55 3.26
C CYS A 52 1.53 -0.76 3.32
N ILE A 53 2.41 -0.92 4.32
CA ILE A 53 3.12 -2.19 4.56
C ILE A 53 2.14 -3.34 4.80
N GLY A 54 1.11 -3.10 5.62
CA GLY A 54 0.06 -4.09 5.88
C GLY A 54 -0.71 -4.48 4.60
N LEU A 55 -1.01 -3.51 3.74
CA LEU A 55 -1.66 -3.78 2.45
C LEU A 55 -0.79 -4.66 1.53
N LEU A 56 0.53 -4.39 1.48
CA LEU A 56 1.49 -5.21 0.71
C LEU A 56 1.71 -6.62 1.29
N SER A 57 1.26 -6.88 2.53
CA SER A 57 1.41 -8.18 3.20
C SER A 57 0.15 -9.03 3.15
N THR A 58 -0.92 -8.56 2.51
CA THR A 58 -2.24 -9.20 2.44
C THR A 58 -2.75 -9.23 1.00
N ASP A 59 -3.68 -10.11 0.65
CA ASP A 59 -4.23 -10.16 -0.71
C ASP A 59 -5.10 -8.92 -0.97
N THR A 60 -4.49 -7.89 -1.56
CA THR A 60 -5.09 -6.57 -1.84
C THR A 60 -4.84 -6.18 -3.29
N ARG A 61 -5.47 -5.11 -3.78
CA ARG A 61 -5.18 -4.59 -5.13
C ARG A 61 -3.73 -4.15 -5.22
N LEU A 62 -3.25 -3.45 -4.19
CA LEU A 62 -1.89 -2.98 -4.09
C LEU A 62 -0.88 -4.13 -4.08
N ASN A 63 -1.15 -5.21 -3.32
CA ASN A 63 -0.30 -6.40 -3.33
C ASN A 63 -0.29 -7.07 -4.71
N ARG A 64 -1.46 -7.44 -5.25
CA ARG A 64 -1.55 -8.14 -6.55
C ARG A 64 -0.90 -7.38 -7.70
N ARG A 65 -0.90 -6.04 -7.64
CA ARG A 65 -0.21 -5.19 -8.61
C ARG A 65 1.31 -5.37 -8.60
N TYR A 66 1.91 -5.59 -7.42
CA TYR A 66 3.37 -5.58 -7.25
C TYR A 66 3.98 -6.92 -6.85
N ALA A 67 3.17 -7.91 -6.49
CA ALA A 67 3.56 -9.31 -6.37
C ALA A 67 2.70 -10.17 -7.31
N PRO A 68 2.85 -10.03 -8.63
CA PRO A 68 2.15 -10.90 -9.58
C PRO A 68 2.61 -12.35 -9.35
N GLU A 69 1.66 -13.29 -9.33
CA GLU A 69 2.01 -14.71 -9.25
C GLU A 69 2.93 -15.09 -10.41
N PRO A 70 3.97 -15.91 -10.18
CA PRO A 70 4.81 -16.40 -11.27
C PRO A 70 3.92 -17.18 -12.25
N THR A 71 3.83 -16.67 -13.49
CA THR A 71 3.14 -17.36 -14.58
C THR A 71 3.74 -18.77 -14.72
N THR A 72 2.97 -19.78 -14.36
CA THR A 72 3.31 -21.21 -14.55
C THR A 72 3.23 -21.58 -16.02
#